data_AF-A0A5D2ZAS8-F1
#
_entry.id   AF-A0A5D2ZAS8-F1
#
_cell.length_a   1.000
_cell.length_b   1.000
_cell.length_c   1.000
_cell.angle_alpha   90.00
_cell.angle_beta   90.00
_cell.angle_gamma   90.00
#
_symmetry.space_group_name_H-M   'P 1'
#
loop_
_entity.id
_entity.type
_entity.pdbx_description
1 polymer ?
#
loop_
_entity_poly.entity_id
_entity_poly.type
_entity_poly.pdbx_seq_one_letter_code
_entity_poly.pdbx_strand_id
1 'polypeptide(L)'
;MKGSNCNRVLIIVAVVCLNHQLLICGADPTDGFIRVPLTDENFDLQKPYNIPLSQRYNYSDGVRSFWVYNKDKPFKPDSGTRPRTEVRIKGHDYSSGIWQFEGYAFVPGGTSGVTIVQIHGAAEGATTLQLRIYDGNMRYYRYNLVATYLYDKWFRVNVIHDVGKGKITVFIDGEEKFVVNDQGPGDLYFKCGVYAAPAKSSNFMESRWRDIKLFKK
;
A
#
# COMPACT_ATOMS: atom_id res chain seq x y z
N MET A 1 -72.96 -39.55 -11.19
CA MET A 1 -72.91 -38.07 -11.22
C MET A 1 -72.68 -37.56 -9.81
N LYS A 2 -71.85 -36.50 -9.67
CA LYS A 2 -71.26 -35.92 -8.45
C LYS A 2 -70.13 -36.80 -7.88
N GLY A 3 -68.84 -36.54 -8.06
CA GLY A 3 -68.12 -35.28 -8.25
C GLY A 3 -67.67 -34.74 -6.89
N SER A 4 -66.57 -35.26 -6.34
CA SER A 4 -65.95 -34.76 -5.10
C SER A 4 -64.53 -34.30 -5.42
N ASN A 5 -64.35 -32.98 -5.38
CA ASN A 5 -63.09 -32.29 -5.64
C ASN A 5 -62.04 -32.62 -4.57
N CYS A 6 -60.87 -33.07 -5.01
CA CYS A 6 -59.70 -33.23 -4.18
C CYS A 6 -59.00 -31.87 -4.05
N ASN A 7 -59.16 -31.19 -2.91
CA ASN A 7 -58.42 -29.97 -2.61
C ASN A 7 -56.94 -30.32 -2.36
N ARG A 8 -56.06 -29.98 -3.30
CA ARG A 8 -54.62 -29.99 -3.07
C ARG A 8 -54.24 -28.72 -2.30
N VAL A 9 -53.91 -28.87 -1.03
CA VAL A 9 -53.26 -27.83 -0.23
C VAL A 9 -51.81 -27.73 -0.70
N LEU A 10 -51.46 -26.62 -1.37
CA LEU A 10 -50.08 -26.30 -1.69
C LEU A 10 -49.41 -25.73 -0.44
N ILE A 11 -48.50 -26.49 0.19
CA ILE A 11 -47.63 -25.97 1.25
C ILE A 11 -46.45 -25.30 0.55
N ILE A 12 -46.47 -23.97 0.49
CA ILE A 12 -45.31 -23.18 0.06
C ILE A 12 -44.35 -23.11 1.25
N VAL A 13 -43.29 -23.92 1.22
CA VAL A 13 -42.16 -23.77 2.14
C VAL A 13 -41.31 -22.61 1.63
N ALA A 14 -41.50 -21.43 2.22
CA ALA A 14 -40.61 -20.30 2.01
C ALA A 14 -39.26 -20.61 2.69
N VAL A 15 -38.29 -21.09 1.91
CA VAL A 15 -36.90 -21.18 2.36
C VAL A 15 -36.37 -19.75 2.43
N VAL A 16 -36.40 -19.17 3.63
CA VAL A 16 -35.68 -17.93 3.92
C VAL A 16 -34.19 -18.28 3.91
N CYS A 17 -33.53 -18.09 2.78
CA CYS A 17 -32.09 -18.07 2.71
C CYS A 17 -31.60 -16.87 3.54
N LEU A 18 -31.34 -17.08 4.83
CA LEU A 18 -30.48 -16.17 5.57
C LEU A 18 -29.12 -16.17 4.85
N ASN A 19 -28.82 -15.06 4.17
CA ASN A 19 -27.47 -14.71 3.76
C ASN A 19 -26.62 -14.50 5.02
N HIS A 20 -26.28 -15.59 5.71
CA HIS A 20 -25.05 -15.62 6.46
C HIS A 20 -23.94 -15.63 5.42
N GLN A 21 -23.48 -14.43 5.06
CA GLN A 21 -22.09 -14.27 4.67
C GLN A 21 -21.29 -14.94 5.79
N LEU A 22 -20.85 -16.17 5.55
CA LEU A 22 -19.80 -16.80 6.31
C LEU A 22 -18.63 -15.83 6.21
N LEU A 23 -18.50 -14.97 7.22
CA LEU A 23 -17.25 -14.28 7.53
C LEU A 23 -16.29 -15.41 7.86
N ILE A 24 -15.69 -16.00 6.82
CA ILE A 24 -14.42 -16.67 6.97
C ILE A 24 -13.54 -15.56 7.51
N CYS A 25 -13.32 -15.56 8.82
CA CYS A 25 -12.40 -14.67 9.47
C CYS A 25 -11.04 -14.96 8.85
N GLY A 26 -10.68 -14.20 7.82
CA GLY A 26 -9.34 -14.22 7.28
C GLY A 26 -8.39 -13.89 8.43
N ALA A 27 -7.31 -14.66 8.54
CA ALA A 27 -6.21 -14.30 9.42
C ALA A 27 -5.78 -12.86 9.08
N ASP A 28 -5.53 -12.05 10.10
CA ASP A 28 -5.01 -10.70 9.87
C ASP A 28 -3.64 -10.81 9.17
N PRO A 29 -3.29 -9.93 8.21
CA PRO A 29 -1.99 -10.00 7.53
C PRO A 29 -0.77 -9.93 8.47
N THR A 30 -0.98 -9.51 9.72
CA THR A 30 0.06 -9.46 10.76
C THR A 30 0.11 -10.70 11.66
N ASP A 31 -0.78 -11.69 11.46
CA ASP A 31 -0.83 -12.90 12.28
C ASP A 31 0.49 -13.68 12.23
N GLY A 32 1.03 -13.99 13.41
CA GLY A 32 2.30 -14.69 13.56
C GLY A 32 3.55 -13.85 13.29
N PHE A 33 3.42 -12.53 13.10
CA PHE A 33 4.55 -11.61 13.04
C PHE A 33 4.88 -10.99 14.41
N ILE A 34 6.14 -10.63 14.60
CA ILE A 34 6.61 -9.87 15.76
C ILE A 34 6.78 -8.42 15.34
N ARG A 35 6.18 -7.49 16.10
CA ARG A 35 6.32 -6.05 15.85
C ARG A 35 7.76 -5.60 16.10
N VAL A 36 8.32 -4.87 15.14
CA VAL A 36 9.60 -4.17 15.26
C VAL A 36 9.31 -2.78 15.83
N PRO A 37 9.94 -2.37 16.95
CA PRO A 37 9.81 -1.02 17.48
C PRO A 37 10.33 0.00 16.47
N LEU A 38 9.53 1.03 16.17
CA LEU A 38 9.94 2.16 15.37
C LEU A 38 9.84 3.44 16.22
N THR A 39 10.87 4.26 16.17
CA THR A 39 10.90 5.63 16.71
C THR A 39 11.04 6.63 15.56
N ASP A 40 10.92 7.92 15.85
CA ASP A 40 11.13 8.96 14.84
C ASP A 40 12.54 8.92 14.23
N GLU A 41 13.54 8.40 14.95
CA GLU A 41 14.89 8.23 14.43
C GLU A 41 14.96 7.24 13.27
N ASN A 42 14.04 6.26 13.23
CA ASN A 42 13.94 5.30 12.12
C ASN A 42 13.40 5.94 10.84
N PHE A 43 12.79 7.12 10.91
CA PHE A 43 12.17 7.77 9.74
C PHE A 43 13.11 8.81 9.11
N ASP A 44 13.92 8.35 8.17
CA ASP A 44 14.76 9.22 7.35
C ASP A 44 13.90 9.93 6.27
N LEU A 45 13.63 11.22 6.47
CA LEU A 45 12.79 12.03 5.58
C LEU A 45 13.59 12.53 4.37
N GLN A 46 13.25 12.00 3.21
CA GLN A 46 13.77 12.44 1.92
C GLN A 46 12.84 13.50 1.34
N LYS A 47 13.39 14.54 0.72
CA LYS A 47 12.68 15.70 0.14
C LYS A 47 13.43 16.25 -1.08
N PRO A 48 12.86 17.12 -1.92
CA PRO A 48 13.66 17.83 -2.92
C PRO A 48 14.85 18.55 -2.28
N TYR A 49 16.06 18.40 -2.85
CA TYR A 49 17.29 18.86 -2.18
C TYR A 49 17.28 20.37 -1.90
N ASN A 50 16.70 21.16 -2.78
CA ASN A 50 16.68 22.63 -2.74
C ASN A 50 15.45 23.23 -2.03
N ILE A 51 14.58 22.42 -1.43
CA ILE A 51 13.34 22.89 -0.78
C ILE A 51 13.38 22.57 0.71
N PRO A 52 13.03 23.48 1.63
CA PRO A 52 12.90 23.16 3.05
C PRO A 52 11.88 22.05 3.30
N LEU A 53 12.12 21.18 4.29
CA LEU A 53 11.23 20.05 4.60
C LEU A 53 9.79 20.51 4.88
N SER A 54 9.62 21.59 5.64
CA SER A 54 8.31 22.15 6.00
C SER A 54 7.46 22.60 4.81
N GLN A 55 8.05 22.79 3.63
CA GLN A 55 7.30 23.12 2.42
C GLN A 55 6.80 21.89 1.65
N ARG A 56 7.15 20.67 2.08
CA ARG A 56 6.82 19.41 1.40
C ARG A 56 6.38 18.28 2.34
N TYR A 57 6.39 18.55 3.64
CA TYR A 57 6.08 17.60 4.69
C TYR A 57 5.47 18.32 5.89
N ASN A 58 4.47 17.69 6.50
CA ASN A 58 3.90 18.09 7.79
C ASN A 58 3.65 16.84 8.65
N TYR A 59 3.78 17.00 9.97
CA TYR A 59 3.36 15.99 10.93
C TYR A 59 2.53 16.65 12.03
N SER A 60 1.24 16.36 12.05
CA SER A 60 0.34 16.79 13.12
C SER A 60 -0.64 15.67 13.45
N ASP A 61 -1.01 15.55 14.72
CA ASP A 61 -2.06 14.65 15.20
C ASP A 61 -1.89 13.18 14.74
N GLY A 62 -0.64 12.71 14.72
CA GLY A 62 -0.29 11.35 14.29
C GLY A 62 -0.34 11.11 12.77
N VAL A 63 -0.61 12.15 11.97
CA VAL A 63 -0.70 12.07 10.51
C VAL A 63 0.49 12.76 9.85
N ARG A 64 1.27 11.99 9.08
CA ARG A 64 2.34 12.48 8.23
C ARG A 64 1.77 12.80 6.85
N SER A 65 1.80 14.07 6.45
CA SER A 65 1.40 14.50 5.11
C SER A 65 2.63 14.80 4.27
N PHE A 66 2.71 14.20 3.08
CA PHE A 66 3.81 14.35 2.15
C PHE A 66 3.27 14.90 0.84
N TRP A 67 3.94 15.88 0.26
CA TRP A 67 3.58 16.37 -1.06
C TRP A 67 4.79 16.81 -1.86
N VAL A 68 4.66 16.77 -3.19
CA VAL A 68 5.60 17.36 -4.14
C VAL A 68 4.87 17.94 -5.34
N TYR A 69 5.54 18.84 -6.04
CA TYR A 69 5.17 19.27 -7.37
C TYR A 69 5.98 18.50 -8.43
N ASN A 70 5.40 18.26 -9.60
CA ASN A 70 6.04 17.45 -10.66
C ASN A 70 7.35 18.03 -11.20
N LYS A 71 7.58 19.33 -11.01
CA LYS A 71 8.76 20.10 -11.40
C LYS A 71 9.72 20.36 -10.24
N ASP A 72 9.41 19.88 -9.04
CA ASP A 72 10.38 19.91 -7.95
C ASP A 72 11.64 19.15 -8.35
N LYS A 73 12.75 19.53 -7.71
CA LYS A 73 14.03 18.87 -7.94
C LYS A 73 14.05 17.47 -7.29
N PRO A 74 14.96 16.59 -7.75
CA PRO A 74 15.20 15.30 -7.11
C PRO A 74 15.60 15.43 -5.64
N PHE A 75 15.70 14.28 -4.95
CA PHE A 75 16.22 14.23 -3.57
C PHE A 75 17.71 14.61 -3.47
N LYS A 76 18.48 14.43 -4.55
CA LYS A 76 19.92 14.76 -4.61
C LYS A 76 20.23 15.66 -5.81
N PRO A 77 21.17 16.63 -5.69
CA PRO A 77 21.51 17.58 -6.76
C PRO A 77 21.76 16.96 -8.13
N ASP A 78 22.53 15.86 -8.18
CA ASP A 78 23.00 15.26 -9.44
C ASP A 78 22.21 14.01 -9.85
N SER A 79 21.00 13.84 -9.30
CA SER A 79 20.16 12.68 -9.62
C SER A 79 19.19 12.98 -10.77
N GLY A 80 19.07 12.06 -11.73
CA GLY A 80 18.00 12.11 -12.74
C GLY A 80 16.63 11.63 -12.23
N THR A 81 16.50 11.31 -10.93
CA THR A 81 15.24 10.77 -10.40
C THR A 81 14.16 11.83 -10.27
N ARG A 82 12.90 11.40 -10.28
CA ARG A 82 11.74 12.27 -10.11
C ARG A 82 11.67 12.82 -8.66
N PRO A 83 10.95 13.93 -8.43
CA PRO A 83 10.82 14.50 -7.09
C PRO A 83 10.10 13.56 -6.13
N ARG A 84 10.49 13.64 -4.85
CA ARG A 84 9.91 12.86 -3.76
C ARG A 84 9.90 13.64 -2.46
N THR A 85 8.89 13.36 -1.65
CA THR A 85 8.93 13.57 -0.21
C THR A 85 8.45 12.28 0.43
N GLU A 86 9.34 11.53 1.05
CA GLU A 86 9.04 10.18 1.54
C GLU A 86 9.89 9.81 2.74
N VAL A 87 9.38 8.91 3.57
CA VAL A 87 10.13 8.23 4.61
C VAL A 87 10.89 7.06 3.99
N ARG A 88 12.19 6.97 4.29
CA ARG A 88 12.96 5.73 4.24
C ARG A 88 13.07 5.18 5.65
N ILE A 89 12.55 3.98 5.90
CA ILE A 89 12.70 3.34 7.21
C ILE A 89 14.16 2.85 7.33
N LYS A 90 14.91 3.37 8.30
CA LYS A 90 16.33 3.04 8.54
C LYS A 90 16.53 2.19 9.79
N GLY A 91 17.64 1.47 9.84
CA GLY A 91 18.03 0.64 10.99
C GLY A 91 17.37 -0.75 11.00
N HIS A 92 16.57 -1.04 9.97
CA HIS A 92 15.89 -2.32 9.75
C HIS A 92 15.98 -2.74 8.28
N ASP A 93 17.06 -2.35 7.61
CA ASP A 93 17.44 -2.86 6.31
C ASP A 93 17.67 -4.38 6.44
N TYR A 94 17.30 -5.14 5.40
CA TYR A 94 17.25 -6.59 5.47
C TYR A 94 17.64 -7.24 4.15
N SER A 95 18.16 -8.45 4.23
CA SER A 95 18.52 -9.29 3.07
C SER A 95 18.00 -10.73 3.19
N SER A 96 17.26 -11.03 4.26
CA SER A 96 16.68 -12.35 4.56
C SER A 96 15.48 -12.23 5.51
N GLY A 97 14.81 -13.36 5.75
CA GLY A 97 13.65 -13.46 6.63
C GLY A 97 12.34 -13.05 5.95
N ILE A 98 11.27 -12.93 6.74
CA ILE A 98 9.98 -12.46 6.25
C ILE A 98 9.68 -11.12 6.94
N TRP A 99 9.54 -10.07 6.14
CA TRP A 99 9.29 -8.72 6.64
C TRP A 99 7.93 -8.21 6.19
N GLN A 100 7.29 -7.41 7.04
CA GLN A 100 5.97 -6.87 6.75
C GLN A 100 5.89 -5.40 7.15
N PHE A 101 5.49 -4.56 6.20
CA PHE A 101 5.15 -3.16 6.42
C PHE A 101 3.63 -3.02 6.55
N GLU A 102 3.17 -2.25 7.53
CA GLU A 102 1.77 -1.81 7.66
C GLU A 102 1.72 -0.28 7.72
N GLY A 103 0.69 0.31 7.13
CA GLY A 103 0.31 1.69 7.42
C GLY A 103 -1.06 2.02 6.85
N TYR A 104 -1.72 3.02 7.41
CA TYR A 104 -2.94 3.58 6.82
C TYR A 104 -2.56 4.73 5.92
N ALA A 105 -2.95 4.64 4.65
CA ALA A 105 -2.71 5.64 3.63
C ALA A 105 -3.99 6.39 3.28
N PHE A 106 -3.86 7.66 2.94
CA PHE A 106 -4.89 8.49 2.33
C PHE A 106 -4.28 9.21 1.14
N VAL A 107 -4.96 9.20 0.00
CA VAL A 107 -4.52 9.88 -1.22
C VAL A 107 -5.64 10.80 -1.69
N PRO A 108 -5.44 12.13 -1.70
CA PRO A 108 -6.47 13.05 -2.17
C PRO A 108 -6.80 12.87 -3.65
N GLY A 109 -8.07 13.04 -4.01
CA GLY A 109 -8.52 13.12 -5.38
C GLY A 109 -7.72 14.15 -6.19
N GLY A 110 -7.42 13.83 -7.45
CA GLY A 110 -6.56 14.64 -8.31
C GLY A 110 -5.07 14.32 -8.24
N THR A 111 -4.63 13.47 -7.29
CA THR A 111 -3.26 12.94 -7.24
C THR A 111 -3.14 11.68 -8.12
N SER A 112 -2.46 11.78 -9.27
CA SER A 112 -2.20 10.64 -10.17
C SER A 112 -0.72 10.51 -10.50
N GLY A 113 -0.29 9.31 -10.87
CA GLY A 113 1.11 9.00 -11.19
C GLY A 113 2.07 9.23 -10.03
N VAL A 114 1.73 8.68 -8.87
CA VAL A 114 2.54 8.75 -7.64
C VAL A 114 2.80 7.35 -7.07
N THR A 115 4.03 7.08 -6.69
CA THR A 115 4.41 5.92 -5.88
C THR A 115 4.22 6.25 -4.40
N ILE A 116 3.45 5.44 -3.68
CA ILE A 116 3.12 5.67 -2.26
C ILE A 116 3.80 4.69 -1.30
N VAL A 117 4.17 3.49 -1.78
CA VAL A 117 4.97 2.50 -1.05
C VAL A 117 6.04 1.92 -1.96
N GLN A 118 7.23 1.68 -1.41
CA GLN A 118 8.33 1.00 -2.09
C GLN A 118 8.97 -0.03 -1.18
N ILE A 119 9.51 -1.09 -1.79
CA ILE A 119 10.65 -1.81 -1.24
C ILE A 119 11.82 -1.50 -2.18
N HIS A 120 12.78 -0.74 -1.67
CA HIS A 120 14.01 -0.41 -2.39
C HIS A 120 15.07 -1.46 -2.09
N GLY A 121 15.96 -1.70 -3.05
CA GLY A 121 16.86 -2.86 -3.07
C GLY A 121 16.29 -3.94 -3.99
N ALA A 122 17.17 -4.54 -4.78
CA ALA A 122 16.91 -5.65 -5.71
C ALA A 122 18.22 -6.01 -6.43
N ALA A 123 18.29 -7.21 -7.01
CA ALA A 123 19.33 -7.55 -7.96
C ALA A 123 19.02 -6.99 -9.36
N GLU A 124 17.73 -6.94 -9.72
CA GLU A 124 17.23 -6.38 -10.97
C GLU A 124 16.60 -5.00 -10.74
N GLY A 125 17.31 -3.95 -11.14
CA GLY A 125 16.86 -2.57 -10.94
C GLY A 125 17.04 -2.06 -9.51
N ALA A 126 16.41 -0.93 -9.19
CA ALA A 126 16.60 -0.24 -7.91
C ALA A 126 15.59 -0.65 -6.81
N THR A 127 14.47 -1.26 -7.19
CA THR A 127 13.36 -1.57 -6.28
C THR A 127 12.81 -2.95 -6.60
N THR A 128 12.39 -3.70 -5.58
CA THR A 128 11.64 -4.93 -5.77
C THR A 128 10.13 -4.69 -5.83
N LEU A 129 9.66 -3.58 -5.23
CA LEU A 129 8.25 -3.17 -5.26
C LEU A 129 8.08 -1.66 -5.41
N GLN A 130 7.12 -1.26 -6.23
CA GLN A 130 6.49 0.06 -6.16
C GLN A 130 4.97 -0.09 -6.26
N LEU A 131 4.24 0.46 -5.29
CA LEU A 131 2.79 0.61 -5.35
C LEU A 131 2.47 2.03 -5.79
N ARG A 132 1.90 2.17 -6.99
CA ARG A 132 1.59 3.48 -7.59
C ARG A 132 0.10 3.71 -7.69
N ILE A 133 -0.35 4.93 -7.41
CA ILE A 133 -1.71 5.37 -7.66
C ILE A 133 -1.77 6.08 -9.02
N TYR A 134 -2.69 5.62 -9.86
CA TYR A 134 -3.09 6.25 -11.12
C TYR A 134 -4.61 6.35 -11.15
N ASP A 135 -5.13 7.57 -11.18
CA ASP A 135 -6.56 7.87 -11.35
C ASP A 135 -7.43 7.06 -10.35
N GLY A 136 -6.99 7.01 -9.09
CA GLY A 136 -7.65 6.36 -7.96
C GLY A 136 -7.35 4.88 -7.83
N ASN A 137 -6.58 4.32 -8.74
CA ASN A 137 -6.28 2.89 -8.80
C ASN A 137 -4.83 2.60 -8.44
N MET A 138 -4.62 1.66 -7.53
CA MET A 138 -3.30 1.15 -7.19
C MET A 138 -2.81 0.15 -8.23
N ARG A 139 -1.55 0.27 -8.62
CA ARG A 139 -0.86 -0.63 -9.54
C ARG A 139 0.50 -1.05 -9.01
N TYR A 140 0.90 -2.27 -9.36
CA TYR A 140 2.29 -2.72 -9.28
C TYR A 140 3.08 -2.03 -10.38
N TYR A 141 3.99 -1.14 -10.01
CA TYR A 141 4.62 -0.18 -10.93
C TYR A 141 3.56 0.51 -11.81
N ARG A 142 3.60 0.31 -13.13
CA ARG A 142 2.58 0.78 -14.09
C ARG A 142 1.74 -0.37 -14.67
N TYR A 143 1.99 -1.59 -14.22
CA TYR A 143 1.56 -2.82 -14.87
C TYR A 143 0.24 -3.30 -14.26
N ASN A 144 0.29 -4.26 -13.34
CA ASN A 144 -0.87 -4.96 -12.81
C ASN A 144 -1.72 -4.05 -11.92
N LEU A 145 -3.04 -4.16 -12.05
CA LEU A 145 -3.99 -3.54 -11.14
C LEU A 145 -3.96 -4.31 -9.80
N VAL A 146 -3.85 -3.58 -8.69
CA VAL A 146 -3.84 -4.14 -7.33
C VAL A 146 -5.16 -3.83 -6.63
N ALA A 147 -5.60 -2.58 -6.67
CA ALA A 147 -6.85 -2.15 -6.05
C ALA A 147 -7.40 -0.90 -6.74
N THR A 148 -8.69 -0.62 -6.56
CA THR A 148 -9.40 0.49 -7.21
C THR A 148 -10.08 1.40 -6.19
N TYR A 149 -10.47 2.60 -6.62
CA TYR A 149 -11.28 3.55 -5.85
C TYR A 149 -10.67 3.94 -4.49
N LEU A 150 -9.38 4.28 -4.48
CA LEU A 150 -8.61 4.57 -3.25
C LEU A 150 -8.48 6.06 -2.90
N TYR A 151 -9.17 6.95 -3.62
CA TYR A 151 -9.14 8.37 -3.29
C TYR A 151 -10.02 8.73 -2.09
N ASP A 152 -9.61 9.81 -1.42
CA ASP A 152 -10.40 10.54 -0.43
C ASP A 152 -10.93 9.68 0.73
N LYS A 153 -10.21 8.59 1.02
CA LYS A 153 -10.47 7.69 2.14
C LYS A 153 -9.17 7.12 2.70
N TRP A 154 -9.22 6.74 3.98
CA TRP A 154 -8.15 5.96 4.59
C TRP A 154 -8.31 4.49 4.19
N PHE A 155 -7.20 3.85 3.82
CA PHE A 155 -7.13 2.41 3.59
C PHE A 155 -5.87 1.84 4.23
N ARG A 156 -5.97 0.63 4.80
CA ARG A 156 -4.83 -0.08 5.36
C ARG A 156 -4.06 -0.75 4.24
N VAL A 157 -2.74 -0.55 4.19
CA VAL A 157 -1.83 -1.26 3.30
C VAL A 157 -0.95 -2.16 4.14
N ASN A 158 -0.92 -3.45 3.81
CA ASN A 158 0.13 -4.35 4.28
C ASN A 158 0.94 -4.88 3.09
N VAL A 159 2.26 -4.90 3.22
CA VAL A 159 3.17 -5.51 2.25
C VAL A 159 4.04 -6.52 2.97
N ILE A 160 3.89 -7.80 2.63
CA ILE A 160 4.72 -8.90 3.12
C ILE A 160 5.77 -9.23 2.07
N HIS A 161 7.02 -9.31 2.48
CA HIS A 161 8.13 -9.78 1.65
C HIS A 161 8.75 -11.03 2.29
N ASP A 162 8.53 -12.20 1.69
CA ASP A 162 9.21 -13.45 2.01
C ASP A 162 10.44 -13.58 1.11
N VAL A 163 11.59 -13.13 1.63
CA VAL A 163 12.84 -13.05 0.86
C VAL A 163 13.32 -14.44 0.45
N GLY A 164 13.15 -15.44 1.33
CA GLY A 164 13.58 -16.81 1.05
C GLY A 164 12.81 -17.47 -0.10
N LYS A 165 11.57 -17.05 -0.32
CA LYS A 165 10.76 -17.49 -1.48
C LYS A 165 10.78 -16.51 -2.65
N GLY A 166 11.46 -15.38 -2.52
CA GLY A 166 11.41 -14.29 -3.49
C GLY A 166 9.99 -13.83 -3.80
N LYS A 167 9.13 -13.70 -2.77
CA LYS A 167 7.70 -13.45 -2.95
C LYS A 167 7.22 -12.24 -2.17
N ILE A 168 6.47 -11.38 -2.84
CA ILE A 168 5.82 -10.20 -2.25
C ILE A 168 4.31 -10.39 -2.31
N THR A 169 3.62 -10.14 -1.20
CA THR A 169 2.16 -10.17 -1.09
C THR A 169 1.66 -8.83 -0.57
N VAL A 170 0.65 -8.26 -1.23
CA VAL A 170 0.07 -6.96 -0.91
C VAL A 170 -1.38 -7.16 -0.49
N PHE A 171 -1.72 -6.58 0.66
CA PHE A 171 -3.07 -6.56 1.19
C PHE A 171 -3.58 -5.12 1.26
N ILE A 172 -4.86 -4.94 0.96
CA ILE A 172 -5.58 -3.67 1.15
C ILE A 172 -6.79 -3.95 2.03
N ASP A 173 -6.91 -3.22 3.13
CA ASP A 173 -7.97 -3.38 4.13
C ASP A 173 -8.09 -4.82 4.67
N GLY A 174 -6.95 -5.53 4.77
CA GLY A 174 -6.88 -6.92 5.24
C GLY A 174 -7.14 -7.99 4.18
N GLU A 175 -7.57 -7.61 2.97
CA GLU A 175 -7.80 -8.54 1.88
C GLU A 175 -6.54 -8.69 1.01
N GLU A 176 -6.14 -9.92 0.67
CA GLU A 176 -5.05 -10.17 -0.28
C GLU A 176 -5.45 -9.66 -1.66
N LYS A 177 -4.67 -8.74 -2.22
CA LYS A 177 -4.95 -8.11 -3.51
C LYS A 177 -3.98 -8.50 -4.60
N PHE A 178 -2.74 -8.83 -4.24
CA PHE A 178 -1.70 -9.04 -5.23
C PHE A 178 -0.54 -9.87 -4.68
N VAL A 179 -0.07 -10.81 -5.49
CA VAL A 179 1.12 -11.63 -5.22
C VAL A 179 2.04 -11.56 -6.43
N VAL A 180 3.33 -11.35 -6.21
CA VAL A 180 4.33 -11.29 -7.29
C VAL A 180 5.67 -11.81 -6.80
N ASN A 181 6.51 -12.23 -7.74
CA ASN A 181 7.92 -12.49 -7.44
C ASN A 181 8.66 -11.17 -7.20
N ASP A 182 9.64 -11.22 -6.30
CA ASP A 182 10.56 -10.13 -6.04
C ASP A 182 11.52 -9.91 -7.24
N GLN A 183 12.44 -8.96 -7.12
CA GLN A 183 13.45 -8.66 -8.14
C GLN A 183 14.85 -9.14 -7.70
N GLY A 184 14.89 -10.22 -6.91
CA GLY A 184 16.12 -10.82 -6.40
C GLY A 184 16.69 -10.13 -5.14
N PRO A 185 17.84 -10.65 -4.65
CA PRO A 185 18.42 -10.24 -3.37
C PRO A 185 18.97 -8.80 -3.39
N GLY A 186 19.12 -8.22 -2.21
CA GLY A 186 19.78 -6.92 -2.02
C GLY A 186 19.69 -6.43 -0.58
N ASP A 187 20.22 -5.23 -0.34
CA ASP A 187 20.00 -4.50 0.91
C ASP A 187 18.64 -3.79 0.83
N LEU A 188 17.61 -4.49 1.30
CA LEU A 188 16.21 -4.13 1.13
C LEU A 188 15.72 -3.24 2.27
N TYR A 189 14.86 -2.28 1.96
CA TYR A 189 14.19 -1.46 2.96
C TYR A 189 12.87 -0.89 2.45
N PHE A 190 11.95 -0.63 3.39
CA PHE A 190 10.64 -0.05 3.09
C PHE A 190 10.70 1.47 3.02
N LYS A 191 9.86 2.01 2.12
CA LYS A 191 9.62 3.45 2.01
C LYS A 191 8.12 3.72 1.85
N CYS A 192 7.66 4.86 2.37
CA CYS A 192 6.30 5.34 2.15
C CYS A 192 6.25 6.87 2.07
N GLY A 193 5.28 7.42 1.36
CA GLY A 193 5.12 8.87 1.16
C GLY A 193 4.73 9.19 -0.28
N VAL A 194 5.42 10.15 -0.90
CA VAL A 194 5.19 10.58 -2.28
C VAL A 194 6.48 10.50 -3.07
N TYR A 195 6.50 9.68 -4.12
CA TYR A 195 7.53 9.72 -5.15
C TYR A 195 6.87 9.78 -6.53
N ALA A 196 7.13 10.84 -7.28
CA ALA A 196 6.49 11.05 -8.57
C ALA A 196 6.89 9.94 -9.56
N ALA A 197 5.89 9.34 -10.22
CA ALA A 197 6.14 8.30 -11.21
C ALA A 197 6.79 8.89 -12.49
N PRO A 198 7.38 8.05 -13.36
CA PRO A 198 7.98 8.51 -14.61
C PRO A 198 6.99 9.10 -15.62
N ALA A 199 5.71 8.73 -15.55
CA ALA A 199 4.68 9.17 -16.50
C ALA A 199 3.35 9.40 -15.79
N LYS A 200 2.51 10.26 -16.39
CA LYS A 200 1.15 10.61 -15.95
C LYS A 200 1.07 11.13 -14.50
N SER A 201 2.13 11.78 -14.03
CA SER A 201 2.10 12.45 -12.72
C SER A 201 1.30 13.76 -12.79
N SER A 202 0.41 13.96 -11.83
CA SER A 202 -0.24 15.25 -11.60
C SER A 202 0.77 16.35 -11.29
N ASN A 203 0.40 17.63 -11.46
CA ASN A 203 1.27 18.74 -11.10
C ASN A 203 1.56 18.77 -9.59
N PHE A 204 0.54 18.56 -8.76
CA PHE A 204 0.66 18.39 -7.32
C PHE A 204 0.29 16.94 -6.98
N MET A 205 1.08 16.30 -6.12
CA MET A 205 0.84 14.94 -5.65
C MET A 205 0.99 14.91 -4.14
N GLU A 206 0.03 14.29 -3.47
CA GLU A 206 0.01 14.19 -2.02
C GLU A 206 -0.34 12.76 -1.58
N SER A 207 0.26 12.32 -0.47
CA SER A 207 -0.24 11.18 0.30
C SER A 207 -0.09 11.49 1.79
N ARG A 208 -0.99 10.92 2.59
CA ARG A 208 -0.96 11.04 4.05
C ARG A 208 -0.89 9.66 4.66
N TRP A 209 -0.17 9.55 5.77
CA TRP A 209 0.12 8.29 6.43
C TRP A 209 -0.06 8.42 7.94
N ARG A 210 -0.64 7.39 8.55
CA ARG A 210 -0.69 7.20 10.00
C ARG A 210 -0.45 5.75 10.36
N ASP A 211 -0.08 5.51 11.61
CA ASP A 211 0.12 4.17 12.19
C ASP A 211 1.07 3.29 11.35
N ILE A 212 2.18 3.87 10.89
CA ILE A 212 3.23 3.14 10.17
C ILE A 212 3.91 2.16 11.14
N LYS A 213 3.93 0.88 10.77
CA LYS A 213 4.53 -0.20 11.56
C LYS A 213 5.38 -1.10 10.66
N LEU A 214 6.35 -1.75 11.29
CA LEU A 214 7.17 -2.78 10.69
C LEU A 214 7.12 -4.03 11.56
N PHE A 215 7.13 -5.18 10.91
CA PHE A 215 7.09 -6.47 11.56
C PHE A 215 8.04 -7.44 10.86
N LYS A 216 8.43 -8.49 11.58
CA LYS A 216 9.26 -9.57 11.02
C LYS A 216 8.88 -10.94 11.58
N LYS A 217 9.29 -11.97 10.84
CA LYS A 217 9.23 -13.39 11.22
C LYS A 217 10.50 -14.09 10.80
#